data_AF-A0A3P8W8T9-F1
#
_entry.id   AF-A0A3P8W8T9-F1
#
_cell.length_a   1.000
_cell.length_b   1.000
_cell.length_c   1.000
_cell.angle_alpha   90.00
_cell.angle_beta   90.00
_cell.angle_gamma   90.00
#
_symmetry.space_group_name_H-M   'P 1'
#
loop_
_entity.id
_entity.type
_entity.pdbx_description
1 polymer ?
#
loop_
_entity_poly.entity_id
_entity_poly.type
_entity_poly.pdbx_seq_one_letter_code
_entity_poly.pdbx_strand_id
1 'polypeptide(L)'
;MENIQNLPIDIQTSKLLDWLLDRRHCNLKWQSTVKTIREKINAAIQDMPENEEIKQLLSGSYIHYFHCLRIVELLRGTEASSKNIFGRYSSQRMKDWQEIVSLYETDNVYLAEVASLLCRNVSYEGPALRKQLAKAKQLQQEMSRREVECQNSATNLREKYYAACKQYGITGENVARELQALVKDLPAVLEEIGKDTGEIEEQIQLYAAFTNFVCEWSEPVLPMLTFVQKRGNTTFYEWRTRNVPTVVERPRVEEAGPEAETEDTIDWGDFGKGTNAADVSVITVEDGVDWGISLEPSCGETNEGAIDWGDNEAAPLEIEVVDGGTDCPEGVARGQDALTLLENSESRSQYIDELMELEVFLMQRISEMAEEGDVVSMSQFQLAPSVIQGQTQKHVQNMLSVVQDLIGRLTSLRMQHLFMIQASPRYVERVTEVLRQKLKQADILVLKSQSMVERRQEALEEQARLEPRVDLLTGCTRELQQLIEADISKRYHNRPVNLMGVNI
;
A
#
# COMPACT_ATOMS: atom_id res chain seq x y z
N MET A 1 64.87 -26.44 -27.75
CA MET A 1 64.52 -26.73 -26.34
C MET A 1 64.01 -25.43 -25.77
N GLU A 2 62.69 -25.32 -25.58
CA GLU A 2 62.11 -24.13 -24.96
C GLU A 2 62.64 -23.96 -23.55
N ASN A 3 63.00 -22.74 -23.18
CA ASN A 3 63.63 -22.42 -21.93
C ASN A 3 62.60 -22.59 -20.80
N ILE A 4 62.56 -23.76 -20.16
CA ILE A 4 61.64 -24.14 -19.06
C ILE A 4 61.69 -23.11 -17.91
N GLN A 5 62.78 -22.32 -17.82
CA GLN A 5 62.94 -21.23 -16.86
C GLN A 5 61.99 -20.05 -17.08
N ASN A 6 61.36 -19.91 -18.25
CA ASN A 6 60.42 -18.82 -18.54
C ASN A 6 58.94 -19.22 -18.39
N LEU A 7 58.63 -20.48 -18.07
CA LEU A 7 57.25 -20.93 -17.89
C LEU A 7 56.73 -20.57 -16.49
N PRO A 8 55.55 -19.91 -16.38
CA PRO A 8 54.96 -19.58 -15.10
C PRO A 8 54.55 -20.81 -14.30
N ILE A 9 54.56 -20.68 -12.97
CA ILE A 9 54.05 -21.67 -12.03
C ILE A 9 52.67 -21.20 -11.59
N ASP A 10 51.63 -21.79 -12.17
CA ASP A 10 50.25 -21.47 -11.82
C ASP A 10 49.75 -22.44 -10.74
N ILE A 11 49.25 -21.89 -9.63
CA ILE A 11 48.76 -22.67 -8.49
C ILE A 11 47.35 -22.21 -8.17
N GLN A 12 46.39 -23.12 -8.15
CA GLN A 12 45.04 -22.81 -7.69
C GLN A 12 45.06 -22.54 -6.18
N THR A 13 44.51 -21.41 -5.75
CA THR A 13 44.50 -21.00 -4.33
C THR A 13 43.94 -22.08 -3.42
N SER A 14 42.84 -22.74 -3.81
CA SER A 14 42.22 -23.82 -3.02
C SER A 14 43.12 -25.05 -2.80
N LYS A 15 44.17 -25.24 -3.63
CA LYS A 15 45.13 -26.34 -3.53
C LYS A 15 46.51 -25.87 -3.06
N LEU A 16 46.67 -24.60 -2.71
CA LEU A 16 47.98 -24.02 -2.40
C LEU A 16 48.67 -24.72 -1.23
N LEU A 17 47.94 -24.99 -0.15
CA LEU A 17 48.50 -25.66 1.03
C LEU A 17 48.93 -27.09 0.70
N ASP A 18 48.08 -27.85 -0.01
CA ASP A 18 48.40 -29.22 -0.43
C ASP A 18 49.62 -29.23 -1.37
N TRP A 19 49.68 -28.27 -2.30
CA TRP A 19 50.80 -28.11 -3.23
C TRP A 19 52.13 -27.88 -2.51
N LEU A 20 52.13 -27.10 -1.42
CA LEU A 20 53.29 -26.84 -0.56
C LEU A 20 53.71 -28.09 0.22
N LEU A 21 52.75 -28.85 0.75
CA LEU A 21 53.01 -30.07 1.52
C LEU A 21 53.51 -31.21 0.62
N ASP A 22 52.89 -31.43 -0.55
CA ASP A 22 53.25 -32.49 -1.51
C ASP A 22 54.69 -32.32 -2.02
N ARG A 23 55.12 -31.07 -2.21
CA ARG A 23 56.48 -30.72 -2.65
C ARG A 23 57.48 -30.62 -1.50
N ARG A 24 57.03 -30.92 -0.26
CA ARG A 24 57.84 -30.86 0.97
C ARG A 24 58.44 -29.48 1.23
N HIS A 25 57.76 -28.41 0.80
CA HIS A 25 58.14 -27.04 1.16
C HIS A 25 57.80 -26.73 2.61
N CYS A 26 56.75 -27.35 3.14
CA CYS A 26 56.30 -27.23 4.53
C CYS A 26 56.14 -28.62 5.18
N ASN A 27 56.24 -28.67 6.50
CA ASN A 27 56.02 -29.89 7.29
C ASN A 27 54.52 -30.12 7.57
N LEU A 28 54.06 -31.37 7.56
CA LEU A 28 52.67 -31.75 7.85
C LEU A 28 52.20 -31.35 9.26
N LYS A 29 53.13 -31.24 10.22
CA LYS A 29 52.84 -30.87 11.63
C LYS A 29 52.85 -29.35 11.88
N TRP A 30 52.73 -28.53 10.85
CA TRP A 30 52.84 -27.08 10.96
C TRP A 30 51.80 -26.47 11.92
N GLN A 31 50.59 -27.03 12.05
CA GLN A 31 49.52 -26.47 12.89
C GLN A 31 49.90 -26.45 14.38
N SER A 32 50.53 -27.52 14.89
CA SER A 32 50.97 -27.55 16.29
C SER A 32 52.07 -26.53 16.55
N THR A 33 52.97 -26.34 15.58
CA THR A 33 54.05 -25.35 15.68
C THR A 33 53.50 -23.93 15.65
N VAL A 34 52.54 -23.64 14.75
CA VAL A 34 51.83 -22.35 14.71
C VAL A 34 51.16 -22.04 16.04
N LYS A 35 50.49 -23.02 16.67
CA LYS A 35 49.86 -22.80 17.98
C LYS A 35 50.86 -22.33 19.03
N THR A 36 52.03 -22.97 19.13
CA THR A 36 53.10 -22.55 20.05
C THR A 36 53.65 -21.16 19.69
N ILE A 37 53.82 -20.87 18.40
CA ILE A 37 54.26 -19.54 17.96
C ILE A 37 53.23 -18.47 18.35
N ARG A 38 51.94 -18.76 18.21
CA ARG A 38 50.84 -17.85 18.60
C ARG A 38 50.84 -17.54 20.09
N GLU A 39 51.08 -18.53 20.94
CA GLU A 39 51.23 -18.34 22.39
C GLU A 39 52.40 -17.40 22.70
N LYS A 40 53.53 -17.54 22.00
CA LYS A 40 54.68 -16.64 22.13
C LYS A 40 54.42 -15.23 21.61
N ILE A 41 53.73 -15.10 20.47
CA ILE A 41 53.30 -13.79 19.93
C ILE A 41 52.43 -13.06 20.96
N ASN A 42 51.44 -13.75 21.55
CA ASN A 42 50.55 -13.14 22.54
C ASN A 42 51.29 -12.66 23.80
N ALA A 43 52.33 -13.38 24.23
CA ALA A 43 53.19 -12.95 25.33
C ALA A 43 54.07 -11.75 24.92
N ALA A 44 54.69 -11.80 23.73
CA ALA A 44 55.59 -10.76 23.25
C ALA A 44 54.88 -9.43 22.92
N ILE A 45 53.59 -9.46 22.54
CA ILE A 45 52.77 -8.26 22.29
C ILE A 45 52.56 -7.42 23.55
N GLN A 46 52.60 -8.02 24.75
CA GLN A 46 52.41 -7.28 26.00
C GLN A 46 53.57 -6.32 26.30
N ASP A 47 54.75 -6.57 25.74
CA ASP A 47 55.95 -5.76 25.91
C ASP A 47 56.31 -5.05 24.59
N MET A 48 55.44 -4.14 24.10
CA MET A 48 55.65 -3.34 22.88
C MET A 48 56.05 -1.88 23.19
N PRO A 49 56.97 -1.27 22.38
CA PRO A 49 57.26 0.16 22.50
C PRO A 49 56.13 1.00 21.92
N GLU A 50 56.00 2.25 22.38
CA GLU A 50 55.10 3.23 21.79
C GLU A 50 55.64 3.68 20.41
N ASN A 51 55.24 2.95 19.37
CA ASN A 51 55.52 3.30 17.97
C ASN A 51 54.22 3.15 17.18
N GLU A 52 53.82 4.22 16.48
CA GLU A 52 52.56 4.26 15.72
C GLU A 52 52.52 3.25 14.56
N GLU A 53 53.64 2.96 13.89
CA GLU A 53 53.70 1.90 12.86
C GLU A 53 53.49 0.50 13.48
N ILE A 54 54.06 0.26 14.66
CA ILE A 54 53.86 -1.02 15.37
C ILE A 54 52.40 -1.12 15.84
N LYS A 55 51.80 -0.05 16.37
CA LYS A 55 50.39 -0.03 16.74
C LYS A 55 49.48 -0.30 15.54
N GLN A 56 49.79 0.26 14.37
CA GLN A 56 49.04 -0.01 13.14
C GLN A 56 49.14 -1.48 12.70
N LEU A 57 50.35 -2.06 12.73
CA LEU A 57 50.57 -3.48 12.39
C LEU A 57 49.88 -4.44 13.36
N LEU A 58 49.67 -4.02 14.61
CA LEU A 58 48.97 -4.78 15.65
C LEU A 58 47.46 -4.49 15.69
N SER A 59 46.98 -3.47 14.98
CA SER A 59 45.57 -3.08 14.99
C SER A 59 44.75 -3.91 14.00
N GLY A 60 43.82 -4.73 14.53
CA GLY A 60 42.76 -5.37 13.75
C GLY A 60 43.15 -6.50 12.80
N SER A 61 44.43 -6.87 12.72
CA SER A 61 44.95 -7.89 11.78
C SER A 61 45.41 -9.16 12.50
N TYR A 62 45.34 -10.29 11.79
CA TYR A 62 45.93 -11.54 12.24
C TYR A 62 47.45 -11.50 12.02
N ILE A 63 48.22 -11.37 13.11
CA ILE A 63 49.68 -11.14 13.06
C ILE A 63 50.42 -12.39 12.59
N HIS A 64 50.74 -12.52 11.31
CA HIS A 64 51.56 -13.61 10.77
C HIS A 64 53.06 -13.25 10.66
N TYR A 65 53.87 -14.19 10.18
CA TYR A 65 55.32 -14.06 10.00
C TYR A 65 55.81 -12.74 9.39
N PHE A 66 55.26 -12.29 8.26
CA PHE A 66 55.71 -11.04 7.63
C PHE A 66 55.51 -9.80 8.52
N HIS A 67 54.47 -9.78 9.35
CA HIS A 67 54.31 -8.74 10.38
C HIS A 67 55.41 -8.86 11.44
N CYS A 68 55.74 -10.09 11.87
CA CYS A 68 56.82 -10.34 12.82
C CYS A 68 58.18 -9.87 12.28
N LEU A 69 58.46 -10.10 10.98
CA LEU A 69 59.66 -9.58 10.32
C LEU A 69 59.71 -8.05 10.33
N ARG A 70 58.60 -7.40 9.99
CA ARG A 70 58.50 -5.93 10.02
C ARG A 70 58.67 -5.37 11.43
N ILE A 71 58.09 -6.02 12.44
CA ILE A 71 58.28 -5.66 13.85
C ILE A 71 59.75 -5.77 14.24
N VAL A 72 60.44 -6.86 13.89
CA VAL A 72 61.89 -7.02 14.15
C VAL A 72 62.72 -5.94 13.44
N GLU A 73 62.35 -5.55 12.22
CA GLU A 73 62.99 -4.47 11.48
C GLU A 73 62.80 -3.11 12.17
N LEU A 74 61.59 -2.80 12.62
CA LEU A 74 61.29 -1.56 13.36
C LEU A 74 62.01 -1.51 14.71
N LEU A 75 62.03 -2.62 15.45
CA LEU A 75 62.79 -2.76 16.70
C LEU A 75 64.29 -2.58 16.48
N ARG A 76 64.82 -3.01 15.33
CA ARG A 76 66.23 -2.79 14.96
C ARG A 76 66.56 -1.30 14.83
N GLY A 77 65.62 -0.51 14.32
CA GLY A 77 65.76 0.94 14.18
C GLY A 77 65.64 1.68 15.51
N THR A 78 64.70 1.27 16.37
CA THR A 78 64.45 1.94 17.67
C THR A 78 65.41 1.52 18.78
N GLU A 79 65.97 0.32 18.73
CA GLU A 79 66.86 -0.25 19.76
C GLU A 79 68.32 -0.36 19.30
N ALA A 80 68.73 0.42 18.30
CA ALA A 80 70.07 0.37 17.68
C ALA A 80 71.25 0.56 18.68
N SER A 81 70.99 1.18 19.83
CA SER A 81 71.96 1.45 20.91
C SER A 81 72.12 0.31 21.94
N SER A 82 71.31 -0.76 21.88
CA SER A 82 71.31 -1.87 22.86
C SER A 82 72.09 -3.11 22.37
N LYS A 83 73.25 -2.91 21.71
CA LYS A 83 74.10 -4.02 21.25
C LYS A 83 75.18 -4.33 22.29
N ASN A 84 75.27 -5.59 22.72
CA ASN A 84 76.37 -6.08 23.54
C ASN A 84 77.69 -6.07 22.74
N ILE A 85 78.84 -6.17 23.44
CA ILE A 85 80.22 -6.12 22.90
C ILE A 85 80.48 -7.14 21.76
N PHE A 86 79.62 -8.15 21.59
CA PHE A 86 79.66 -9.14 20.50
C PHE A 86 78.66 -8.88 19.35
N GLY A 87 78.07 -7.69 19.26
CA GLY A 87 77.13 -7.30 18.21
C GLY A 87 75.72 -7.90 18.32
N ARG A 88 75.40 -8.58 19.42
CA ARG A 88 74.07 -9.15 19.70
C ARG A 88 73.19 -8.16 20.46
N TYR A 89 71.92 -8.04 20.08
CA TYR A 89 70.94 -7.18 20.77
C TYR A 89 70.67 -7.71 22.19
N SER A 90 70.65 -6.83 23.18
CA SER A 90 70.56 -7.19 24.60
C SER A 90 69.13 -7.18 25.15
N SER A 91 68.19 -6.47 24.51
CA SER A 91 66.79 -6.34 24.95
C SER A 91 66.05 -7.69 24.89
N GLN A 92 65.22 -7.95 25.91
CA GLN A 92 64.41 -9.17 25.97
C GLN A 92 63.39 -9.22 24.85
N ARG A 93 62.69 -8.10 24.60
CA ARG A 93 61.79 -7.92 23.47
C ARG A 93 62.39 -8.32 22.12
N MET A 94 63.57 -7.82 21.77
CA MET A 94 64.20 -8.17 20.49
C MET A 94 64.53 -9.66 20.41
N LYS A 95 64.95 -10.28 21.52
CA LYS A 95 65.19 -11.73 21.58
C LYS A 95 63.91 -12.52 21.38
N ASP A 96 62.81 -12.11 22.01
CA ASP A 96 61.51 -12.80 21.91
C ASP A 96 60.97 -12.76 20.48
N TRP A 97 61.03 -11.61 19.80
CA TRP A 97 60.61 -11.50 18.40
C TRP A 97 61.56 -12.20 17.42
N GLN A 98 62.87 -12.20 17.68
CA GLN A 98 63.82 -13.00 16.90
C GLN A 98 63.58 -14.51 17.08
N GLU A 99 63.23 -14.94 18.29
CA GLU A 99 62.87 -16.33 18.55
C GLU A 99 61.60 -16.71 17.78
N ILE A 100 60.55 -15.88 17.84
CA ILE A 100 59.31 -16.08 17.06
C ILE A 100 59.60 -16.21 15.56
N VAL A 101 60.43 -15.32 15.00
CA VAL A 101 60.85 -15.39 13.59
C VAL A 101 61.60 -16.70 13.30
N SER A 102 62.54 -17.11 14.16
CA SER A 102 63.29 -18.36 13.97
C SER A 102 62.41 -19.62 14.02
N LEU A 103 61.38 -19.61 14.87
CA LEU A 103 60.40 -20.71 14.96
C LEU A 103 59.53 -20.79 13.71
N TYR A 104 59.17 -19.64 13.13
CA TYR A 104 58.47 -19.58 11.86
C TYR A 104 59.32 -20.09 10.68
N GLU A 105 60.60 -19.71 10.63
CA GLU A 105 61.54 -20.11 9.56
C GLU A 105 61.89 -21.60 9.61
N THR A 106 61.92 -22.18 10.82
CA THR A 106 62.10 -23.62 11.01
C THR A 106 60.99 -24.37 10.27
N ASP A 107 61.35 -25.31 9.39
CA ASP A 107 60.43 -26.07 8.54
C ASP A 107 59.49 -25.23 7.65
N ASN A 108 59.83 -23.95 7.41
CA ASN A 108 59.01 -22.98 6.65
C ASN A 108 57.55 -22.89 7.11
N VAL A 109 57.31 -23.00 8.42
CA VAL A 109 55.96 -23.01 9.01
C VAL A 109 55.16 -21.76 8.63
N TYR A 110 55.83 -20.60 8.47
CA TYR A 110 55.16 -19.38 8.04
C TYR A 110 54.41 -19.52 6.72
N LEU A 111 54.99 -20.24 5.75
CA LEU A 111 54.45 -20.35 4.40
C LEU A 111 53.16 -21.17 4.40
N ALA A 112 53.09 -22.21 5.24
CA ALA A 112 51.87 -22.97 5.46
C ALA A 112 50.78 -22.14 6.15
N GLU A 113 51.14 -21.32 7.15
CA GLU A 113 50.19 -20.45 7.86
C GLU A 113 49.58 -19.39 6.92
N VAL A 114 50.40 -18.67 6.17
CA VAL A 114 49.89 -17.63 5.25
C VAL A 114 49.12 -18.23 4.06
N ALA A 115 49.51 -19.41 3.58
CA ALA A 115 48.75 -20.14 2.56
C ALA A 115 47.37 -20.55 3.10
N SER A 116 47.31 -21.08 4.32
CA SER A 116 46.06 -21.43 4.97
C SER A 116 45.15 -20.21 5.19
N LEU A 117 45.73 -19.08 5.60
CA LEU A 117 45.01 -17.82 5.78
C LEU A 117 44.46 -17.29 4.46
N LEU A 118 45.27 -17.26 3.39
CA LEU A 118 44.83 -16.87 2.06
C LEU A 118 43.67 -17.75 1.55
N CYS A 119 43.79 -19.08 1.72
CA CYS A 119 42.72 -20.02 1.37
C CYS A 119 41.41 -19.69 2.13
N ARG A 120 41.52 -19.36 3.42
CA ARG A 120 40.36 -19.04 4.27
C ARG A 120 39.68 -17.74 3.84
N ASN A 121 40.46 -16.71 3.55
CA ASN A 121 39.95 -15.42 3.10
C ASN A 121 39.17 -15.56 1.78
N VAL A 122 39.73 -16.28 0.82
CA VAL A 122 39.14 -16.49 -0.51
C VAL A 122 37.94 -17.43 -0.47
N SER A 123 38.01 -18.52 0.31
CA SER A 123 36.98 -19.58 0.26
C SER A 123 35.81 -19.34 1.21
N TYR A 124 36.00 -18.58 2.30
CA TYR A 124 34.99 -18.43 3.34
C TYR A 124 34.71 -16.98 3.70
N GLU A 125 35.71 -16.21 4.14
CA GLU A 125 35.47 -14.87 4.70
C GLU A 125 34.97 -13.87 3.65
N GLY A 126 35.64 -13.80 2.50
CA GLY A 126 35.25 -12.93 1.39
C GLY A 126 33.85 -13.23 0.86
N PRO A 127 33.54 -14.49 0.47
CA PRO A 127 32.18 -14.89 0.11
C PRO A 127 31.12 -14.58 1.18
N ALA A 128 31.42 -14.81 2.47
CA ALA A 128 30.48 -14.54 3.55
C ALA A 128 30.17 -13.04 3.69
N LEU A 129 31.20 -12.18 3.68
CA LEU A 129 31.02 -10.73 3.76
C LEU A 129 30.30 -10.17 2.52
N ARG A 130 30.65 -10.62 1.31
CA ARG A 130 29.92 -10.25 0.08
C ARG A 130 28.46 -10.67 0.14
N LYS A 131 28.16 -11.86 0.66
CA LYS A 131 26.78 -12.34 0.83
C LYS A 131 26.00 -11.47 1.82
N GLN A 132 26.61 -11.06 2.93
CA GLN A 132 25.99 -10.14 3.88
C GLN A 132 25.73 -8.76 3.24
N LEU A 133 26.71 -8.22 2.51
CA LEU A 133 26.57 -6.95 1.78
C LEU A 133 25.46 -7.02 0.73
N ALA A 134 25.39 -8.10 -0.05
CA ALA A 134 24.35 -8.31 -1.04
C ALA A 134 22.95 -8.40 -0.40
N LYS A 135 22.82 -9.09 0.74
CA LYS A 135 21.58 -9.14 1.51
C LYS A 135 21.14 -7.77 2.00
N ALA A 136 22.08 -6.97 2.55
CA ALA A 136 21.79 -5.61 3.00
C ALA A 136 21.30 -4.73 1.83
N LYS A 137 21.96 -4.79 0.67
CA LYS A 137 21.55 -4.06 -0.55
C LYS A 137 20.18 -4.51 -1.07
N GLN A 138 19.93 -5.83 -1.09
CA GLN A 138 18.63 -6.38 -1.50
C GLN A 138 17.52 -5.92 -0.56
N LEU A 139 17.76 -5.96 0.75
CA LEU A 139 16.80 -5.51 1.77
C LEU A 139 16.48 -4.02 1.60
N GLN A 140 17.47 -3.17 1.33
CA GLN A 140 17.25 -1.75 1.05
C GLN A 140 16.34 -1.53 -0.16
N GLN A 141 16.60 -2.24 -1.28
CA GLN A 141 15.79 -2.13 -2.49
C GLN A 141 14.35 -2.60 -2.25
N GLU A 142 14.18 -3.72 -1.53
CA GLU A 142 12.87 -4.25 -1.19
C GLU A 142 12.08 -3.31 -0.27
N MET A 143 12.70 -2.76 0.77
CA MET A 143 12.06 -1.80 1.67
C MET A 143 11.71 -0.50 0.94
N SER A 144 12.57 -0.02 0.04
CA SER A 144 12.27 1.15 -0.80
C SER A 144 11.07 0.91 -1.72
N ARG A 145 10.97 -0.28 -2.35
CA ARG A 145 9.81 -0.63 -3.16
C ARG A 145 8.53 -0.68 -2.33
N ARG A 146 8.57 -1.37 -1.19
CA ARG A 146 7.43 -1.50 -0.26
C ARG A 146 7.00 -0.16 0.33
N GLU A 147 7.94 0.75 0.60
CA GLU A 147 7.67 2.12 1.04
C GLU A 147 6.79 2.86 0.01
N VAL A 148 7.20 2.86 -1.26
CA VAL A 148 6.46 3.50 -2.35
C VAL A 148 5.09 2.84 -2.57
N GLU A 149 5.01 1.51 -2.53
CA GLU A 149 3.74 0.78 -2.62
C GLU A 149 2.75 1.16 -1.50
N CYS A 150 3.24 1.28 -0.25
CA CYS A 150 2.41 1.72 0.87
C CYS A 150 1.94 3.17 0.70
N GLN A 151 2.83 4.07 0.25
CA GLN A 151 2.48 5.47 0.00
C GLN A 151 1.42 5.61 -1.10
N ASN A 152 1.63 4.96 -2.25
CA ASN A 152 0.68 4.97 -3.36
C ASN A 152 -0.68 4.39 -2.96
N SER A 153 -0.68 3.33 -2.15
CA SER A 153 -1.91 2.73 -1.64
C SER A 153 -2.63 3.66 -0.67
N ALA A 154 -1.89 4.34 0.21
CA ALA A 154 -2.46 5.33 1.12
C ALA A 154 -3.07 6.52 0.37
N THR A 155 -2.39 7.03 -0.66
CA THR A 155 -2.92 8.12 -1.50
C THR A 155 -4.18 7.69 -2.24
N ASN A 156 -4.19 6.47 -2.82
CA ASN A 156 -5.37 5.96 -3.51
C ASN A 156 -6.60 5.84 -2.60
N LEU A 157 -6.40 5.36 -1.35
CA LEU A 157 -7.48 5.30 -0.36
C LEU A 157 -8.00 6.69 0.02
N ARG A 158 -7.11 7.68 0.19
CA ARG A 158 -7.52 9.07 0.46
C ARG A 158 -8.26 9.69 -0.72
N GLU A 159 -7.81 9.47 -1.95
CA GLU A 159 -8.51 9.92 -3.16
C GLU A 159 -9.91 9.31 -3.24
N LYS A 160 -10.05 8.00 -3.00
CA LYS A 160 -11.35 7.32 -2.94
C LYS A 160 -12.25 7.86 -1.83
N TYR A 161 -11.68 8.21 -0.68
CA TYR A 161 -12.41 8.86 0.41
C TYR A 161 -12.96 10.22 -0.04
N TYR A 162 -12.11 11.12 -0.56
CA TYR A 162 -12.54 12.46 -0.98
C TYR A 162 -13.49 12.42 -2.19
N ALA A 163 -13.31 11.46 -3.10
CA ALA A 163 -14.25 11.24 -4.20
C ALA A 163 -15.64 10.85 -3.68
N ALA A 164 -15.72 9.96 -2.68
CA ALA A 164 -16.97 9.59 -2.05
C ALA A 164 -17.59 10.77 -1.29
N CYS A 165 -16.81 11.55 -0.52
CA CYS A 165 -17.29 12.77 0.12
C CYS A 165 -17.91 13.75 -0.90
N LYS A 166 -17.27 13.91 -2.07
CA LYS A 166 -17.78 14.77 -3.14
C LYS A 166 -19.11 14.28 -3.71
N GLN A 167 -19.34 12.97 -3.80
CA GLN A 167 -20.62 12.41 -4.26
C GLN A 167 -21.78 12.76 -3.32
N TYR A 168 -21.52 12.81 -2.01
CA TYR A 168 -22.48 13.28 -1.01
C TYR A 168 -22.58 14.81 -0.93
N GLY A 169 -21.64 15.54 -1.52
CA GLY A 169 -21.57 17.01 -1.42
C GLY A 169 -21.04 17.51 -0.07
N ILE A 170 -20.20 16.70 0.59
CA ILE A 170 -19.62 16.98 1.91
C ILE A 170 -18.10 17.21 1.81
N THR A 171 -17.52 17.87 2.80
CA THR A 171 -16.08 18.16 2.88
C THR A 171 -15.27 17.00 3.47
N GLY A 172 -15.88 16.21 4.36
CA GLY A 172 -15.24 15.09 5.05
C GLY A 172 -14.54 15.46 6.36
N GLU A 173 -14.85 16.61 6.98
CA GLU A 173 -14.28 16.95 8.29
C GLU A 173 -15.04 16.22 9.40
N ASN A 174 -16.36 16.31 9.39
CA ASN A 174 -17.23 15.53 10.26
C ASN A 174 -18.40 14.96 9.45
N VAL A 175 -18.16 13.78 8.86
CA VAL A 175 -19.08 13.12 7.93
C VAL A 175 -20.50 13.01 8.53
N ALA A 176 -20.64 12.57 9.78
CA ALA A 176 -21.95 12.42 10.41
C ALA A 176 -22.71 13.75 10.50
N ARG A 177 -22.06 14.82 10.97
CA ARG A 177 -22.68 16.15 11.08
C ARG A 177 -22.98 16.77 9.72
N GLU A 178 -22.06 16.63 8.77
CA GLU A 178 -22.22 17.17 7.42
C GLU A 178 -23.40 16.49 6.70
N LEU A 179 -23.52 15.16 6.79
CA LEU A 179 -24.66 14.43 6.20
C LEU A 179 -26.00 14.81 6.85
N GLN A 180 -26.03 14.97 8.17
CA GLN A 180 -27.25 15.42 8.87
C GLN A 180 -27.63 16.85 8.50
N ALA A 181 -26.66 17.75 8.31
CA ALA A 181 -26.90 19.12 7.90
C ALA A 181 -27.56 19.19 6.51
N LEU A 182 -27.16 18.32 5.57
CA LEU A 182 -27.74 18.28 4.22
C LEU A 182 -29.24 17.97 4.21
N VAL A 183 -29.74 17.20 5.17
CA VAL A 183 -31.18 16.88 5.27
C VAL A 183 -31.99 18.03 5.86
N LYS A 184 -31.37 18.99 6.57
CA LYS A 184 -32.08 20.16 7.10
C LYS A 184 -32.65 21.05 6.00
N ASP A 185 -31.97 21.13 4.86
CA ASP A 185 -32.38 21.95 3.72
C ASP A 185 -33.33 21.20 2.75
N LEU A 186 -33.40 19.86 2.85
CA LEU A 186 -34.20 19.03 1.94
C LEU A 186 -35.69 19.42 1.88
N PRO A 187 -36.40 19.68 3.00
CA PRO A 187 -37.81 20.07 2.92
C PRO A 187 -38.06 21.34 2.10
N ALA A 188 -37.14 22.31 2.16
CA ALA A 188 -37.26 23.55 1.39
C ALA A 188 -37.08 23.31 -0.12
N VAL A 189 -36.14 22.43 -0.50
CA VAL A 189 -35.92 22.01 -1.90
C VAL A 189 -37.15 21.27 -2.44
N LEU A 190 -37.75 20.37 -1.65
CA LEU A 190 -38.95 19.64 -2.05
C LEU A 190 -40.17 20.56 -2.18
N GLU A 191 -40.30 21.55 -1.31
CA GLU A 191 -41.35 22.57 -1.41
C GLU A 191 -41.23 23.42 -2.68
N GLU A 192 -40.00 23.74 -3.11
CA GLU A 192 -39.75 24.43 -4.37
C GLU A 192 -40.12 23.56 -5.58
N ILE A 193 -39.70 22.28 -5.59
CA ILE A 193 -40.09 21.34 -6.65
C ILE A 193 -41.61 21.22 -6.76
N GLY A 194 -42.32 21.11 -5.63
CA GLY A 194 -43.79 21.03 -5.63
C GLY A 194 -44.48 22.30 -6.12
N LYS A 195 -43.85 23.48 -5.98
CA LYS A 195 -44.35 24.73 -6.56
C LYS A 195 -44.13 24.77 -8.07
N ASP A 196 -42.97 24.32 -8.52
CA ASP A 196 -42.60 24.27 -9.94
C ASP A 196 -43.42 23.24 -10.72
N THR A 197 -44.03 22.24 -10.04
CA THR A 197 -45.09 21.40 -10.63
C THR A 197 -46.27 22.24 -11.15
N GLY A 198 -46.45 23.48 -10.68
CA GLY A 198 -47.42 24.42 -11.25
C GLY A 198 -47.19 24.70 -12.75
N GLU A 199 -45.93 24.61 -13.22
CA GLU A 199 -45.54 24.92 -14.60
C GLU A 199 -45.91 23.82 -15.61
N ILE A 200 -46.28 22.63 -15.16
CA ILE A 200 -46.62 21.49 -16.04
C ILE A 200 -48.11 21.38 -16.38
N GLU A 201 -48.91 22.42 -16.11
CA GLU A 201 -50.35 22.41 -16.37
C GLU A 201 -50.67 22.14 -17.85
N GLU A 202 -49.96 22.78 -18.78
CA GLU A 202 -50.19 22.61 -20.21
C GLU A 202 -49.89 21.18 -20.68
N GLN A 203 -48.86 20.56 -20.11
CA GLN A 203 -48.42 19.19 -20.40
C GLN A 203 -49.48 18.19 -19.94
N ILE A 204 -50.01 18.36 -18.72
CA ILE A 204 -51.09 17.52 -18.19
C ILE A 204 -52.36 17.67 -19.05
N GLN A 205 -52.72 18.91 -19.43
CA GLN A 205 -53.88 19.16 -20.29
C GLN A 205 -53.73 18.53 -21.67
N LEU A 206 -52.55 18.65 -22.28
CA LEU A 206 -52.24 18.03 -23.57
C LEU A 206 -52.35 16.50 -23.46
N TYR A 207 -51.76 15.90 -22.43
CA TYR A 207 -51.82 14.46 -22.19
C TYR A 207 -53.25 13.96 -22.00
N ALA A 208 -54.03 14.61 -21.13
CA ALA A 208 -55.43 14.26 -20.87
C ALA A 208 -56.32 14.39 -22.11
N ALA A 209 -56.13 15.45 -22.91
CA ALA A 209 -56.87 15.60 -24.16
C ALA A 209 -56.49 14.52 -25.17
N PHE A 210 -55.21 14.15 -25.22
CA PHE A 210 -54.70 13.16 -26.14
C PHE A 210 -55.18 11.74 -25.81
N THR A 211 -55.11 11.34 -24.53
CA THR A 211 -55.60 10.03 -24.07
C THR A 211 -57.11 9.89 -24.26
N ASN A 212 -57.88 10.94 -24.02
CA ASN A 212 -59.31 10.95 -24.32
C ASN A 212 -59.58 10.83 -25.83
N PHE A 213 -58.87 11.60 -26.66
CA PHE A 213 -59.08 11.58 -28.11
C PHE A 213 -58.70 10.24 -28.76
N VAL A 214 -57.56 9.65 -28.38
CA VAL A 214 -57.04 8.43 -29.01
C VAL A 214 -57.57 7.16 -28.38
N CYS A 215 -57.73 7.14 -27.06
CA CYS A 215 -58.08 5.93 -26.32
C CYS A 215 -59.53 5.92 -25.78
N GLU A 216 -60.30 7.00 -26.00
CA GLU A 216 -61.62 7.22 -25.37
C GLU A 216 -61.56 7.13 -23.83
N TRP A 217 -60.39 7.43 -23.25
CA TRP A 217 -60.17 7.37 -21.81
C TRP A 217 -60.85 8.56 -21.11
N SER A 218 -61.75 8.25 -20.17
CA SER A 218 -62.57 9.26 -19.47
C SER A 218 -62.24 9.42 -17.98
N GLU A 219 -61.36 8.57 -17.43
CA GLU A 219 -60.93 8.68 -16.04
C GLU A 219 -59.80 9.72 -15.88
N PRO A 220 -59.59 10.27 -14.67
CA PRO A 220 -58.50 11.19 -14.41
C PRO A 220 -57.14 10.53 -14.71
N VAL A 221 -56.32 11.21 -15.51
CA VAL A 221 -54.92 10.85 -15.74
C VAL A 221 -54.01 11.59 -14.77
N LEU A 222 -52.87 10.99 -14.43
CA LEU A 222 -51.82 11.59 -13.59
C LEU A 222 -52.39 12.20 -12.28
N PRO A 223 -53.07 11.41 -11.43
CA PRO A 223 -53.77 11.92 -10.26
C PRO A 223 -52.84 12.54 -9.20
N MET A 224 -51.61 12.04 -9.06
CA MET A 224 -50.62 12.60 -8.11
C MET A 224 -50.10 13.94 -8.64
N LEU A 225 -49.65 14.01 -9.90
CA LEU A 225 -49.19 15.24 -10.53
C LEU A 225 -50.26 16.31 -10.55
N THR A 226 -51.49 15.95 -10.92
CA THR A 226 -52.62 16.90 -10.94
C THR A 226 -52.92 17.44 -9.54
N PHE A 227 -52.71 16.63 -8.50
CA PHE A 227 -52.90 17.10 -7.13
C PHE A 227 -51.80 18.06 -6.69
N VAL A 228 -50.52 17.69 -6.88
CA VAL A 228 -49.37 18.53 -6.54
C VAL A 228 -49.38 19.84 -7.35
N GLN A 229 -49.73 19.80 -8.64
CA GLN A 229 -49.89 20.99 -9.49
C GLN A 229 -50.88 22.01 -8.90
N LYS A 230 -51.96 21.55 -8.24
CA LYS A 230 -53.01 22.42 -7.70
C LYS A 230 -52.80 22.83 -6.25
N ARG A 231 -52.16 21.97 -5.46
CA ARG A 231 -52.08 22.10 -3.99
C ARG A 231 -50.65 22.28 -3.48
N GLY A 232 -49.64 22.05 -4.30
CA GLY A 232 -48.23 22.02 -3.91
C GLY A 232 -47.84 20.74 -3.18
N ASN A 233 -46.67 20.75 -2.55
CA ASN A 233 -46.12 19.64 -1.79
C ASN A 233 -46.76 19.52 -0.38
N THR A 234 -48.05 19.21 -0.32
CA THR A 234 -48.80 19.08 0.95
C THR A 234 -48.47 17.78 1.68
N THR A 235 -49.09 17.56 2.84
CA THR A 235 -48.95 16.29 3.58
C THR A 235 -49.62 15.12 2.86
N PHE A 236 -49.09 13.91 3.05
CA PHE A 236 -49.71 12.68 2.56
C PHE A 236 -51.13 12.48 3.12
N TYR A 237 -51.38 12.92 4.36
CA TYR A 237 -52.72 12.95 4.94
C TYR A 237 -53.74 13.71 4.08
N GLU A 238 -53.37 14.90 3.60
CA GLU A 238 -54.25 15.77 2.80
C GLU A 238 -54.58 15.13 1.45
N TRP A 239 -53.60 14.47 0.83
CA TRP A 239 -53.85 13.68 -0.38
C TRP A 239 -54.89 12.59 -0.12
N ARG A 240 -54.72 11.81 0.97
CA ARG A 240 -55.52 10.60 1.24
C ARG A 240 -56.93 10.91 1.66
N THR A 241 -57.09 11.92 2.50
CA THR A 241 -58.40 12.27 3.09
C THR A 241 -59.09 13.41 2.36
N ARG A 242 -58.40 14.09 1.42
CA ARG A 242 -58.84 15.33 0.77
C ARG A 242 -59.11 16.49 1.75
N ASN A 243 -58.70 16.36 3.02
CA ASN A 243 -58.89 17.34 4.08
C ASN A 243 -57.54 17.79 4.65
N VAL A 244 -57.39 19.09 4.88
CA VAL A 244 -56.18 19.65 5.51
C VAL A 244 -56.14 19.19 6.98
N PRO A 245 -55.03 18.62 7.46
CA PRO A 245 -54.91 18.21 8.86
C PRO A 245 -54.90 19.42 9.78
N THR A 246 -55.54 19.31 10.94
CA THR A 246 -55.57 20.35 11.98
C THR A 246 -54.25 20.39 12.75
N VAL A 247 -53.60 19.23 12.92
CA VAL A 247 -52.32 19.08 13.61
C VAL A 247 -51.41 18.14 12.81
N VAL A 248 -50.15 18.53 12.63
CA VAL A 248 -49.11 17.73 11.98
C VAL A 248 -48.03 17.39 12.99
N GLU A 249 -47.90 16.11 13.34
CA GLU A 249 -46.87 15.61 14.25
C GLU A 249 -45.75 14.94 13.44
N ARG A 250 -44.71 15.71 13.10
CA ARG A 250 -43.56 15.19 12.34
C ARG A 250 -42.73 14.22 13.20
N PRO A 251 -42.21 13.12 12.61
CA PRO A 251 -41.22 12.27 13.27
C PRO A 251 -40.01 13.11 13.70
N ARG A 252 -39.61 13.01 14.98
CA ARG A 252 -38.40 13.69 15.47
C ARG A 252 -37.18 12.97 14.93
N VAL A 253 -36.34 13.68 14.18
CA VAL A 253 -34.97 13.26 13.94
C VAL A 253 -34.20 13.52 15.23
N GLU A 254 -33.80 12.46 15.95
CA GLU A 254 -32.90 12.63 17.10
C GLU A 254 -31.58 13.23 16.59
N GLU A 255 -31.27 14.46 16.99
CA GLU A 255 -29.96 15.05 16.75
C GLU A 255 -28.94 14.24 17.55
N ALA A 256 -28.04 13.54 16.86
CA ALA A 256 -26.96 12.81 17.50
C ALA A 256 -26.14 13.79 18.36
N GLY A 257 -26.06 13.52 19.66
CA GLY A 257 -25.22 14.28 20.58
C GLY A 257 -23.75 14.25 20.14
N PRO A 258 -22.90 15.18 20.62
CA PRO A 258 -21.50 15.20 20.25
C PRO A 258 -20.83 13.89 20.69
N GLU A 259 -20.41 13.08 19.71
CA GLU A 259 -19.60 11.89 19.96
C GLU A 259 -18.34 12.30 20.71
N ALA A 260 -18.18 11.78 21.92
CA ALA A 260 -16.91 11.78 22.60
C ALA A 260 -15.94 10.95 21.76
N GLU A 261 -14.82 11.54 21.37
CA GLU A 261 -13.70 10.84 20.75
C GLU A 261 -13.28 9.71 21.69
N THR A 262 -13.78 8.49 21.48
CA THR A 262 -13.11 7.32 22.03
C THR A 262 -11.83 7.16 21.22
N GLU A 263 -10.71 7.46 21.88
CA GLU A 263 -9.40 6.97 21.47
C GLU A 263 -9.49 5.44 21.41
N ASP A 264 -9.92 4.92 20.26
CA ASP A 264 -9.77 3.50 19.93
C ASP A 264 -8.27 3.25 19.91
N THR A 265 -7.78 2.70 21.03
CA THR A 265 -6.42 2.21 21.15
C THR A 265 -6.23 1.20 20.04
N ILE A 266 -5.35 1.54 19.10
CA ILE A 266 -5.05 0.72 17.93
C ILE A 266 -4.65 -0.68 18.43
N ASP A 267 -5.47 -1.68 18.13
CA ASP A 267 -5.16 -3.08 18.37
C ASP A 267 -4.11 -3.52 17.35
N TRP A 268 -2.85 -3.42 17.75
CA TRP A 268 -1.72 -3.93 17.01
C TRP A 268 -1.69 -5.44 17.17
N GLY A 269 -2.33 -6.17 16.26
CA GLY A 269 -2.23 -7.63 16.18
C GLY A 269 -0.80 -8.09 16.44
N ASP A 270 -0.66 -9.02 17.40
CA ASP A 270 0.58 -9.48 18.02
C ASP A 270 1.67 -9.82 16.98
N PHE A 271 2.66 -8.93 16.87
CA PHE A 271 3.88 -9.19 16.12
C PHE A 271 4.85 -10.01 16.98
N GLY A 272 4.65 -11.32 16.95
CA GLY A 272 5.66 -12.37 17.04
C GLY A 272 6.84 -12.13 17.98
N LYS A 273 6.68 -12.49 19.25
CA LYS A 273 7.81 -12.76 20.16
C LYS A 273 8.13 -14.25 20.15
N GLY A 274 9.06 -14.65 19.28
CA GLY A 274 9.64 -15.97 19.31
C GLY A 274 10.56 -16.15 20.52
N THR A 275 10.24 -17.10 21.40
CA THR A 275 11.21 -17.75 22.28
C THR A 275 10.93 -19.26 22.40
N ASN A 276 11.87 -20.03 21.87
CA ASN A 276 12.07 -21.48 21.81
C ASN A 276 11.59 -22.33 23.00
N ALA A 277 10.99 -23.50 22.71
CA ALA A 277 11.56 -24.81 23.04
C ALA A 277 10.72 -25.98 22.45
N ALA A 278 11.39 -26.79 21.61
CA ALA A 278 11.16 -28.21 21.31
C ALA A 278 9.72 -28.72 21.03
N ASP A 279 9.41 -29.00 19.77
CA ASP A 279 9.46 -30.37 19.27
C ASP A 279 9.54 -30.40 17.73
N VAL A 280 10.25 -31.39 17.20
CA VAL A 280 10.49 -31.56 15.77
C VAL A 280 9.34 -32.37 15.17
N SER A 281 8.60 -31.77 14.24
CA SER A 281 7.95 -32.54 13.17
C SER A 281 8.06 -31.80 11.84
N VAL A 282 8.60 -32.56 10.89
CA VAL A 282 8.92 -32.23 9.51
C VAL A 282 7.70 -31.62 8.80
N ILE A 283 7.86 -30.41 8.25
CA ILE A 283 6.97 -29.92 7.19
C ILE A 283 7.86 -29.43 6.05
N THR A 284 7.73 -30.16 4.95
CA THR A 284 8.23 -29.89 3.61
C THR A 284 7.83 -28.51 3.15
N VAL A 285 8.76 -27.85 2.48
CA VAL A 285 8.56 -26.59 1.77
C VAL A 285 7.62 -26.86 0.60
N GLU A 286 6.35 -26.51 0.74
CA GLU A 286 5.49 -26.20 -0.39
C GLU A 286 5.26 -24.70 -0.42
N ASP A 287 5.68 -24.14 -1.55
CA ASP A 287 5.42 -22.80 -2.05
C ASP A 287 3.91 -22.53 -2.03
N GLY A 288 3.47 -21.40 -1.47
CA GLY A 288 2.05 -21.02 -1.50
C GLY A 288 1.53 -20.46 -0.19
N VAL A 289 2.03 -19.29 0.22
CA VAL A 289 1.23 -18.42 1.10
C VAL A 289 0.27 -17.66 0.20
N ASP A 290 -0.94 -18.19 0.11
CA ASP A 290 -2.11 -17.57 -0.51
C ASP A 290 -2.50 -16.30 0.26
N TRP A 291 -2.02 -15.15 -0.21
CA TRP A 291 -2.48 -13.84 0.25
C TRP A 291 -3.73 -13.50 -0.54
N GLY A 292 -4.87 -14.05 -0.07
CA GLY A 292 -6.22 -13.97 -0.61
C GLY A 292 -6.56 -12.71 -1.41
N ILE A 293 -6.17 -12.72 -2.68
CA ILE A 293 -6.83 -11.99 -3.76
C ILE A 293 -7.47 -13.09 -4.61
N SER A 294 -8.63 -13.57 -4.18
CA SER A 294 -9.46 -14.42 -5.02
C SER A 294 -10.45 -13.52 -5.75
N LEU A 295 -10.04 -13.05 -6.93
CA LEU A 295 -10.93 -12.55 -7.97
C LEU A 295 -11.46 -13.77 -8.72
N GLU A 296 -12.69 -14.20 -8.39
CA GLU A 296 -13.73 -14.75 -9.29
C GLU A 296 -14.84 -15.48 -8.48
N PRO A 297 -16.08 -15.52 -9.00
CA PRO A 297 -17.30 -15.49 -8.20
C PRO A 297 -17.77 -16.90 -7.82
N SER A 298 -17.92 -17.15 -6.52
CA SER A 298 -18.76 -18.24 -6.02
C SER A 298 -20.01 -17.64 -5.38
N CYS A 299 -21.11 -17.75 -6.10
CA CYS A 299 -22.45 -17.61 -5.58
C CYS A 299 -22.68 -18.57 -4.40
N GLY A 300 -23.34 -18.07 -3.36
CA GLY A 300 -23.89 -18.87 -2.27
C GLY A 300 -23.32 -18.54 -0.89
N GLU A 301 -23.75 -17.43 -0.30
CA GLU A 301 -24.57 -17.43 0.93
C GLU A 301 -24.87 -15.97 1.32
N THR A 302 -26.14 -15.74 1.65
CA THR A 302 -26.83 -14.46 1.83
C THR A 302 -26.19 -13.56 2.88
N ASN A 303 -25.62 -12.43 2.43
CA ASN A 303 -25.38 -11.28 3.29
C ASN A 303 -25.90 -10.04 2.54
N GLU A 304 -27.16 -9.70 2.81
CA GLU A 304 -27.85 -8.55 2.23
C GLU A 304 -27.24 -7.24 2.76
N GLY A 305 -26.79 -6.36 1.86
CA GLY A 305 -26.44 -4.98 2.20
C GLY A 305 -24.97 -4.57 2.05
N ALA A 306 -24.14 -5.30 1.30
CA ALA A 306 -22.86 -4.79 0.86
C ALA A 306 -23.07 -3.66 -0.16
N ILE A 307 -22.81 -2.42 0.25
CA ILE A 307 -22.79 -1.27 -0.68
C ILE A 307 -21.58 -1.48 -1.58
N ASP A 308 -21.82 -1.88 -2.82
CA ASP A 308 -20.80 -2.04 -3.84
C ASP A 308 -20.32 -0.64 -4.30
N TRP A 309 -19.04 -0.38 -4.10
CA TRP A 309 -18.36 0.85 -4.53
C TRP A 309 -17.41 0.56 -5.71
N GLY A 310 -17.57 -0.58 -6.38
CA GLY A 310 -16.99 -0.91 -7.68
C GLY A 310 -17.87 -0.43 -8.84
N ASP A 311 -17.28 -0.34 -10.03
CA ASP A 311 -17.80 0.34 -11.23
C ASP A 311 -19.31 0.19 -11.47
N ASN A 312 -20.00 1.34 -11.45
CA ASN A 312 -21.15 1.71 -12.25
C ASN A 312 -22.26 0.65 -12.44
N GLU A 313 -23.05 0.42 -11.39
CA GLU A 313 -24.51 0.29 -11.46
C GLU A 313 -25.04 0.32 -10.02
N ALA A 314 -25.79 1.37 -9.67
CA ALA A 314 -26.44 1.45 -8.36
C ALA A 314 -27.53 0.37 -8.29
N ALA A 315 -27.26 -0.73 -7.58
CA ALA A 315 -28.29 -1.72 -7.29
C ALA A 315 -29.40 -1.07 -6.44
N PRO A 316 -30.69 -1.24 -6.81
CA PRO A 316 -31.80 -0.75 -6.00
C PRO A 316 -31.87 -1.60 -4.73
N LEU A 317 -31.51 -1.01 -3.60
CA LEU A 317 -31.75 -1.62 -2.29
C LEU A 317 -33.23 -1.42 -1.95
N GLU A 318 -34.03 -2.47 -2.12
CA GLU A 318 -35.39 -2.56 -1.55
C GLU A 318 -35.27 -2.53 -0.02
N ILE A 319 -35.61 -1.40 0.58
CA ILE A 319 -35.82 -1.29 2.02
C ILE A 319 -37.27 -1.70 2.27
N GLU A 320 -37.47 -2.83 2.93
CA GLU A 320 -38.77 -3.28 3.41
C GLU A 320 -39.26 -2.30 4.50
N VAL A 321 -40.13 -1.36 4.11
CA VAL A 321 -40.78 -0.44 5.03
C VAL A 321 -41.83 -1.24 5.78
N VAL A 322 -41.60 -1.52 7.07
CA VAL A 322 -42.60 -2.14 7.95
C VAL A 322 -43.81 -1.22 8.01
N ASP A 323 -44.90 -1.67 7.39
CA ASP A 323 -46.19 -1.00 7.34
C ASP A 323 -46.82 -0.99 8.75
N GLY A 324 -46.46 0.04 9.52
CA GLY A 324 -47.13 0.35 10.77
C GLY A 324 -48.49 0.96 10.46
N GLY A 325 -49.52 0.12 10.32
CA GLY A 325 -50.91 0.55 10.16
C GLY A 325 -51.26 1.65 11.16
N THR A 326 -51.59 2.84 10.65
CA THR A 326 -51.84 4.04 11.45
C THR A 326 -53.34 4.22 11.67
N ASP A 327 -53.83 3.81 12.84
CA ASP A 327 -55.06 4.35 13.43
C ASP A 327 -54.82 5.83 13.80
N CYS A 328 -54.87 6.72 12.80
CA CYS A 328 -54.79 8.16 13.00
C CYS A 328 -56.17 8.71 13.39
N PRO A 329 -56.31 9.42 14.53
CA PRO A 329 -57.52 10.19 14.83
C PRO A 329 -57.85 11.18 13.71
N GLU A 330 -59.15 11.39 13.47
CA GLU A 330 -59.62 12.32 12.43
C GLU A 330 -59.02 13.72 12.66
N GLY A 331 -58.34 14.28 11.65
CA GLY A 331 -57.70 15.60 11.68
C GLY A 331 -56.26 15.66 12.20
N VAL A 332 -55.60 14.54 12.56
CA VAL A 332 -54.20 14.53 13.02
C VAL A 332 -53.32 13.68 12.09
N ALA A 333 -52.33 14.31 11.47
CA ALA A 333 -51.35 13.64 10.62
C ALA A 333 -50.16 13.15 11.47
N ARG A 334 -49.91 11.83 11.50
CA ARG A 334 -48.84 11.17 12.28
C ARG A 334 -48.06 10.16 11.44
N GLY A 335 -46.81 9.91 11.79
CA GLY A 335 -45.99 8.90 11.10
C GLY A 335 -45.82 9.26 9.63
N GLN A 336 -46.17 8.34 8.71
CA GLN A 336 -46.09 8.57 7.27
C GLN A 336 -47.06 9.66 6.78
N ASP A 337 -48.24 9.81 7.42
CA ASP A 337 -49.23 10.83 7.08
C ASP A 337 -48.73 12.26 7.32
N ALA A 338 -47.76 12.42 8.22
CA ALA A 338 -47.16 13.72 8.58
C ALA A 338 -46.08 14.19 7.58
N LEU A 339 -45.57 13.28 6.75
CA LEU A 339 -44.60 13.61 5.71
C LEU A 339 -45.31 14.32 4.55
N THR A 340 -44.58 15.18 3.85
CA THR A 340 -45.05 15.74 2.58
C THR A 340 -45.05 14.68 1.48
N LEU A 341 -45.78 14.94 0.38
CA LEU A 341 -45.89 14.01 -0.75
C LEU A 341 -44.54 13.65 -1.37
N LEU A 342 -43.61 14.59 -1.44
CA LEU A 342 -42.28 14.33 -1.99
C LEU A 342 -41.29 13.75 -0.95
N GLU A 343 -41.60 13.84 0.35
CA GLU A 343 -40.83 13.16 1.42
C GLU A 343 -41.24 11.69 1.58
N ASN A 344 -42.54 11.41 1.49
CA ASN A 344 -43.09 10.06 1.59
C ASN A 344 -42.67 9.21 0.37
N SER A 345 -42.13 8.01 0.62
CA SER A 345 -41.52 7.20 -0.43
C SER A 345 -42.52 6.69 -1.47
N GLU A 346 -43.73 6.33 -1.04
CA GLU A 346 -44.78 5.79 -1.92
C GLU A 346 -45.27 6.89 -2.88
N SER A 347 -45.73 8.02 -2.31
CA SER A 347 -46.21 9.15 -3.11
C SER A 347 -45.13 9.80 -3.97
N ARG A 348 -43.89 9.88 -3.50
CA ARG A 348 -42.75 10.33 -4.32
C ARG A 348 -42.53 9.40 -5.51
N SER A 349 -42.58 8.09 -5.32
CA SER A 349 -42.38 7.13 -6.42
C SER A 349 -43.48 7.28 -7.46
N GLN A 350 -44.74 7.34 -7.02
CA GLN A 350 -45.87 7.60 -7.93
C GLN A 350 -45.74 8.94 -8.66
N TYR A 351 -45.30 10.01 -7.97
CA TYR A 351 -45.07 11.31 -8.58
C TYR A 351 -44.01 11.24 -9.69
N ILE A 352 -42.90 10.53 -9.45
CA ILE A 352 -41.83 10.33 -10.43
C ILE A 352 -42.31 9.48 -11.62
N ASP A 353 -43.05 8.40 -11.35
CA ASP A 353 -43.60 7.52 -12.39
C ASP A 353 -44.54 8.30 -13.32
N GLU A 354 -45.42 9.13 -12.76
CA GLU A 354 -46.32 9.99 -13.53
C GLU A 354 -45.56 11.08 -14.33
N LEU A 355 -44.42 11.59 -13.83
CA LEU A 355 -43.55 12.49 -14.61
C LEU A 355 -42.89 11.74 -15.78
N MET A 356 -42.39 10.53 -15.55
CA MET A 356 -41.78 9.70 -16.60
C MET A 356 -42.80 9.28 -17.65
N GLU A 357 -44.04 8.99 -17.27
CA GLU A 357 -45.15 8.75 -18.20
C GLU A 357 -45.35 9.97 -19.13
N LEU A 358 -45.37 11.17 -18.55
CA LEU A 358 -45.51 12.42 -19.30
C LEU A 358 -44.28 12.71 -20.19
N GLU A 359 -43.08 12.41 -19.72
CA GLU A 359 -41.83 12.50 -20.49
C GLU A 359 -41.90 11.61 -21.74
N VAL A 360 -42.22 10.33 -21.57
CA VAL A 360 -42.30 9.36 -22.67
C VAL A 360 -43.37 9.77 -23.67
N PHE A 361 -44.52 10.24 -23.19
CA PHE A 361 -45.56 10.78 -24.06
C PHE A 361 -45.04 11.94 -24.92
N LEU A 362 -44.39 12.94 -24.32
CA LEU A 362 -43.88 14.11 -25.03
C LEU A 362 -42.74 13.75 -26.00
N MET A 363 -41.84 12.84 -25.62
CA MET A 363 -40.81 12.29 -26.52
C MET A 363 -41.43 11.63 -27.75
N GLN A 364 -42.44 10.79 -27.53
CA GLN A 364 -43.17 10.14 -28.61
C GLN A 364 -43.85 11.17 -29.54
N ARG A 365 -44.51 12.20 -28.97
CA ARG A 365 -45.09 13.31 -29.75
C ARG A 365 -44.05 14.02 -30.61
N ILE A 366 -42.87 14.32 -30.06
CA ILE A 366 -41.79 15.01 -30.79
C ILE A 366 -41.29 14.16 -31.97
N SER A 367 -41.17 12.84 -31.78
CA SER A 367 -40.78 11.91 -32.85
C SER A 367 -41.82 11.87 -33.96
N GLU A 368 -43.10 11.73 -33.62
CA GLU A 368 -44.20 11.69 -34.61
C GLU A 368 -44.32 13.01 -35.38
N MET A 369 -44.08 14.15 -34.72
CA MET A 369 -44.07 15.46 -35.36
C MET A 369 -42.83 15.69 -36.24
N ALA A 370 -41.75 14.91 -36.09
CA ALA A 370 -40.55 15.03 -36.92
C ALA A 370 -40.69 14.28 -38.26
N GLU A 371 -41.57 13.29 -38.33
CA GLU A 371 -41.81 12.46 -39.52
C GLU A 371 -42.76 13.13 -40.52
N GLU A 372 -42.59 14.45 -40.78
CA GLU A 372 -43.43 15.37 -41.58
C GLU A 372 -43.75 14.98 -43.06
N GLY A 373 -43.59 13.71 -43.45
CA GLY A 373 -43.88 13.20 -44.79
C GLY A 373 -45.19 12.43 -44.97
N ASP A 374 -45.89 12.02 -43.91
CA ASP A 374 -47.08 11.16 -44.06
C ASP A 374 -48.39 11.96 -44.03
N VAL A 375 -48.97 12.22 -45.20
CA VAL A 375 -50.28 12.88 -45.39
C VAL A 375 -51.39 12.19 -44.58
N VAL A 376 -51.22 10.91 -44.24
CA VAL A 376 -52.16 10.14 -43.42
C VAL A 376 -52.14 10.61 -41.95
N SER A 377 -50.98 10.94 -41.39
CA SER A 377 -50.86 11.44 -40.00
C SER A 377 -51.59 12.78 -39.81
N MET A 378 -51.50 13.69 -40.78
CA MET A 378 -52.20 14.98 -40.81
C MET A 378 -53.74 14.82 -40.89
N SER A 379 -54.22 13.71 -41.45
CA SER A 379 -55.66 13.43 -41.54
C SER A 379 -56.26 12.88 -40.25
N GLN A 380 -55.46 12.15 -39.44
CA GLN A 380 -55.93 11.50 -38.20
C GLN A 380 -56.32 12.50 -37.11
N PHE A 381 -55.67 13.66 -37.06
CA PHE A 381 -55.93 14.67 -36.02
C PHE A 381 -56.92 15.77 -36.45
N GLN A 382 -57.61 15.65 -37.59
CA GLN A 382 -58.57 16.67 -38.05
C GLN A 382 -59.77 16.87 -37.10
N LEU A 383 -60.16 15.83 -36.36
CA LEU A 383 -61.22 15.88 -35.36
C LEU A 383 -60.67 16.06 -33.93
N ALA A 384 -59.35 16.19 -33.77
CA ALA A 384 -58.73 16.36 -32.47
C ALA A 384 -59.05 17.74 -31.87
N PRO A 385 -59.15 17.87 -30.53
CA PRO A 385 -59.27 19.15 -29.85
C PRO A 385 -58.17 20.16 -30.24
N SER A 386 -58.47 21.45 -30.12
CA SER A 386 -57.52 22.53 -30.44
C SER A 386 -56.22 22.47 -29.64
N VAL A 387 -56.27 21.94 -28.42
CA VAL A 387 -55.08 21.74 -27.58
C VAL A 387 -54.11 20.72 -28.19
N ILE A 388 -54.59 19.80 -29.04
CA ILE A 388 -53.76 18.85 -29.79
C ILE A 388 -53.33 19.45 -31.13
N GLN A 389 -54.26 20.06 -31.88
CA GLN A 389 -53.99 20.60 -33.21
C GLN A 389 -53.05 21.82 -33.21
N GLY A 390 -53.09 22.64 -32.15
CA GLY A 390 -52.32 23.88 -32.06
C GLY A 390 -50.84 23.70 -31.71
N GLN A 391 -50.37 22.46 -31.59
CA GLN A 391 -49.02 22.16 -31.11
C GLN A 391 -47.96 22.30 -32.22
N THR A 392 -46.80 22.82 -31.85
CA THR A 392 -45.60 22.84 -32.72
C THR A 392 -44.51 21.99 -32.08
N GLN A 393 -43.66 21.35 -32.90
CA GLN A 393 -42.58 20.49 -32.39
C GLN A 393 -41.71 21.21 -31.35
N LYS A 394 -41.37 22.49 -31.62
CA LYS A 394 -40.59 23.33 -30.71
C LYS A 394 -41.28 23.57 -29.36
N HIS A 395 -42.61 23.76 -29.37
CA HIS A 395 -43.35 23.97 -28.14
C HIS A 395 -43.42 22.68 -27.30
N VAL A 396 -43.63 21.53 -27.93
CA VAL A 396 -43.59 20.22 -27.24
C VAL A 396 -42.19 19.90 -26.71
N GLN A 397 -41.12 20.31 -27.41
CA GLN A 397 -39.75 20.23 -26.90
C GLN A 397 -39.55 21.08 -25.64
N ASN A 398 -40.09 22.30 -25.60
CA ASN A 398 -40.04 23.12 -24.39
C ASN A 398 -40.82 22.46 -23.23
N MET A 399 -42.01 21.94 -23.51
CA MET A 399 -42.81 21.18 -22.55
C MET A 399 -42.03 20.00 -21.96
N LEU A 400 -41.34 19.23 -22.81
CA LEU A 400 -40.49 18.11 -22.40
C LEU A 400 -39.35 18.59 -21.49
N SER A 401 -38.70 19.71 -21.81
CA SER A 401 -37.58 20.21 -21.02
C SER A 401 -37.97 20.56 -19.58
N VAL A 402 -39.20 21.07 -19.36
CA VAL A 402 -39.72 21.36 -18.01
C VAL A 402 -39.95 20.07 -17.21
N VAL A 403 -40.52 19.04 -17.85
CA VAL A 403 -40.74 17.73 -17.21
C VAL A 403 -39.41 17.06 -16.87
N GLN A 404 -38.44 17.09 -17.79
CA GLN A 404 -37.11 16.53 -17.58
C GLN A 404 -36.33 17.23 -16.47
N ASP A 405 -36.49 18.55 -16.33
CA ASP A 405 -35.90 19.30 -15.22
C ASP A 405 -36.45 18.84 -13.86
N LEU A 406 -37.76 18.67 -13.74
CA LEU A 406 -38.40 18.15 -12.51
C LEU A 406 -37.93 16.72 -12.19
N ILE A 407 -37.87 15.84 -13.19
CA ILE A 407 -37.34 14.47 -13.04
C ILE A 407 -35.89 14.53 -12.57
N GLY A 408 -35.04 15.31 -13.22
CA GLY A 408 -33.62 15.43 -12.90
C GLY A 408 -33.36 15.89 -11.47
N ARG A 409 -34.18 16.82 -10.96
CA ARG A 409 -34.09 17.30 -9.57
C ARG A 409 -34.40 16.24 -8.53
N LEU A 410 -35.37 15.34 -8.80
CA LEU A 410 -35.77 14.27 -7.88
C LEU A 410 -34.95 12.98 -8.02
N THR A 411 -34.39 12.72 -9.20
CA THR A 411 -33.72 11.45 -9.52
C THR A 411 -32.19 11.53 -9.49
N SER A 412 -31.60 12.71 -9.26
CA SER A 412 -30.15 12.84 -9.14
C SER A 412 -29.61 11.95 -8.01
N LEU A 413 -28.40 11.40 -8.19
CA LEU A 413 -27.73 10.55 -7.19
C LEU A 413 -27.66 11.22 -5.81
N ARG A 414 -27.38 12.53 -5.78
CA ARG A 414 -27.36 13.33 -4.55
C ARG A 414 -28.74 13.32 -3.87
N MET A 415 -29.81 13.52 -4.63
CA MET A 415 -31.17 13.53 -4.08
C MET A 415 -31.58 12.16 -3.54
N GLN A 416 -31.22 11.08 -4.25
CA GLN A 416 -31.41 9.71 -3.78
C GLN A 416 -30.70 9.47 -2.43
N HIS A 417 -29.45 9.92 -2.29
CA HIS A 417 -28.74 9.83 -1.02
C HIS A 417 -29.43 10.63 0.09
N LEU A 418 -29.96 11.82 -0.20
CA LEU A 418 -30.70 12.62 0.79
C LEU A 418 -31.95 11.90 1.28
N PHE A 419 -32.70 11.24 0.39
CA PHE A 419 -33.84 10.42 0.79
C PHE A 419 -33.43 9.23 1.65
N MET A 420 -32.31 8.57 1.34
CA MET A 420 -31.78 7.46 2.15
C MET A 420 -31.36 7.92 3.55
N ILE A 421 -30.71 9.10 3.64
CA ILE A 421 -30.31 9.72 4.91
C ILE A 421 -31.56 10.09 5.74
N GLN A 422 -32.57 10.68 5.11
CA GLN A 422 -33.82 11.06 5.78
C GLN A 422 -34.61 9.83 6.26
N ALA A 423 -34.64 8.76 5.47
CA ALA A 423 -35.41 7.55 5.78
C ALA A 423 -34.78 6.71 6.89
N SER A 424 -33.44 6.73 7.06
CA SER A 424 -32.77 5.87 8.03
C SER A 424 -31.53 6.53 8.68
N PRO A 425 -31.57 6.83 9.99
CA PRO A 425 -30.39 7.25 10.74
C PRO A 425 -29.22 6.25 10.67
N ARG A 426 -29.54 4.95 10.60
CA ARG A 426 -28.54 3.87 10.45
C ARG A 426 -27.75 3.96 9.15
N TYR A 427 -28.33 4.56 8.11
CA TYR A 427 -27.60 4.81 6.86
C TYR A 427 -26.46 5.80 7.08
N VAL A 428 -26.69 6.86 7.87
CA VAL A 428 -25.65 7.85 8.23
C VAL A 428 -24.52 7.19 9.00
N GLU A 429 -24.84 6.38 10.01
CA GLU A 429 -23.85 5.64 10.79
C GLU A 429 -23.00 4.74 9.90
N ARG A 430 -23.65 3.97 8.99
CA ARG A 430 -22.96 3.07 8.07
C ARG A 430 -22.04 3.82 7.10
N VAL A 431 -22.52 4.90 6.48
CA VAL A 431 -21.71 5.70 5.55
C VAL A 431 -20.53 6.35 6.29
N THR A 432 -20.79 6.87 7.50
CA THR A 432 -19.74 7.45 8.35
C THR A 432 -18.67 6.43 8.68
N GLU A 433 -19.05 5.23 9.11
CA GLU A 433 -18.10 4.18 9.48
C GLU A 433 -17.28 3.71 8.28
N VAL A 434 -17.91 3.47 7.13
CA VAL A 434 -17.21 3.07 5.89
C VAL A 434 -16.19 4.12 5.46
N LEU A 435 -16.58 5.40 5.48
CA LEU A 435 -15.67 6.50 5.12
C LEU A 435 -14.55 6.66 6.15
N ARG A 436 -14.86 6.53 7.45
CA ARG A 436 -13.86 6.57 8.53
C ARG A 436 -12.88 5.41 8.42
N GLN A 437 -13.34 4.21 8.08
CA GLN A 437 -12.50 3.04 7.87
C GLN A 437 -11.51 3.24 6.72
N LYS A 438 -11.93 3.85 5.61
CA LYS A 438 -11.02 4.18 4.48
C LYS A 438 -9.89 5.13 4.92
N LEU A 439 -10.19 6.15 5.72
CA LEU A 439 -9.16 7.04 6.27
C LEU A 439 -8.25 6.32 7.26
N LYS A 440 -8.82 5.56 8.22
CA LYS A 440 -8.04 4.77 9.18
C LYS A 440 -7.06 3.83 8.46
N GLN A 441 -7.49 3.14 7.40
CA GLN A 441 -6.62 2.29 6.59
C GLN A 441 -5.50 3.07 5.89
N ALA A 442 -5.79 4.26 5.35
CA ALA A 442 -4.77 5.11 4.73
C ALA A 442 -3.72 5.56 5.76
N ASP A 443 -4.12 5.93 6.97
CA ASP A 443 -3.22 6.35 8.03
C ASP A 443 -2.34 5.21 8.53
N ILE A 444 -2.89 4.00 8.68
CA ILE A 444 -2.12 2.79 9.00
C ILE A 444 -1.05 2.52 7.94
N LEU A 445 -1.36 2.69 6.64
CA LEU A 445 -0.38 2.52 5.57
C LEU A 445 0.73 3.57 5.61
N VAL A 446 0.43 4.81 6.03
CA VAL A 446 1.44 5.85 6.24
C VAL A 446 2.38 5.47 7.39
N LEU A 447 1.84 5.03 8.53
CA LEU A 447 2.66 4.55 9.66
C LEU A 447 3.52 3.35 9.25
N LYS A 448 2.95 2.42 8.48
CA LYS A 448 3.70 1.29 7.92
C LYS A 448 4.83 1.76 7.01
N SER A 449 4.59 2.76 6.15
CA SER A 449 5.64 3.36 5.31
C SER A 449 6.78 3.93 6.15
N GLN A 450 6.51 4.55 7.29
CA GLN A 450 7.54 5.07 8.19
C GLN A 450 8.40 3.92 8.75
N SER A 451 7.79 2.82 9.17
CA SER A 451 8.54 1.63 9.62
C SER A 451 9.43 1.02 8.53
N MET A 452 9.04 1.14 7.24
CA MET A 452 9.87 0.69 6.11
C MET A 452 11.08 1.61 5.91
N VAL A 453 10.93 2.91 6.14
CA VAL A 453 12.04 3.88 6.11
C VAL A 453 13.06 3.56 7.20
N GLU A 454 12.60 3.28 8.42
CA GLU A 454 13.47 2.90 9.55
C GLU A 454 14.27 1.63 9.22
N ARG A 455 13.60 0.56 8.75
CA ARG A 455 14.27 -0.68 8.34
C ARG A 455 15.24 -0.49 7.17
N ARG A 456 14.91 0.40 6.23
CA ARG A 456 15.80 0.76 5.12
C ARG A 456 17.06 1.47 5.64
N GLN A 457 16.91 2.33 6.64
CA GLN A 457 18.02 3.05 7.27
C GLN A 457 18.93 2.08 8.04
N GLU A 458 18.37 1.14 8.80
CA GLU A 458 19.15 0.07 9.47
C GLU A 458 19.97 -0.76 8.48
N ALA A 459 19.38 -1.13 7.34
CA ALA A 459 20.07 -1.88 6.29
C ALA A 459 21.18 -1.04 5.59
N LEU A 460 21.02 0.27 5.52
CA LEU A 460 22.03 1.21 5.00
C LEU A 460 23.22 1.34 5.97
N GLU A 461 22.94 1.43 7.26
CA GLU A 461 23.99 1.44 8.31
C GLU A 461 24.76 0.12 8.35
N GLU A 462 24.07 -1.01 8.18
CA GLU A 462 24.72 -2.31 8.04
C GLU A 462 25.63 -2.37 6.81
N GLN A 463 25.17 -1.86 5.66
CA GLN A 463 26.03 -1.74 4.48
C GLN A 463 27.27 -0.90 4.76
N ALA A 464 27.09 0.30 5.34
CA ALA A 464 28.20 1.22 5.63
C ALA A 464 29.24 0.61 6.59
N ARG A 465 28.82 -0.31 7.47
CA ARG A 465 29.71 -1.07 8.37
C ARG A 465 30.45 -2.20 7.64
N LEU A 466 29.83 -2.86 6.67
CA LEU A 466 30.37 -4.02 5.97
C LEU A 466 31.33 -3.65 4.84
N GLU A 467 31.05 -2.58 4.11
CA GLU A 467 31.83 -2.09 2.97
C GLU A 467 33.34 -1.89 3.30
N PRO A 468 33.73 -1.15 4.36
CA PRO A 468 35.15 -1.00 4.71
C PRO A 468 35.81 -2.32 5.14
N ARG A 469 35.04 -3.29 5.68
CA ARG A 469 35.58 -4.60 6.05
C ARG A 469 35.89 -5.45 4.83
N VAL A 470 35.07 -5.36 3.79
CA VAL A 470 35.32 -6.02 2.50
C VAL A 470 36.56 -5.42 1.83
N ASP A 471 36.69 -4.10 1.84
CA ASP A 471 37.86 -3.42 1.28
C ASP A 471 39.16 -3.80 2.01
N LEU A 472 39.12 -3.79 3.35
CA LEU A 472 40.25 -4.20 4.17
C LEU A 472 40.65 -5.66 3.90
N LEU A 473 39.68 -6.59 3.88
CA LEU A 473 39.96 -8.00 3.61
C LEU A 473 40.52 -8.20 2.19
N THR A 474 40.02 -7.46 1.21
CA THR A 474 40.52 -7.48 -0.16
C THR A 474 41.98 -7.00 -0.23
N GLY A 475 42.30 -5.91 0.48
CA GLY A 475 43.66 -5.39 0.61
C GLY A 475 44.62 -6.40 1.22
N CYS A 476 44.29 -6.92 2.41
CA CYS A 476 45.12 -7.91 3.11
C CYS A 476 45.31 -9.19 2.28
N THR A 477 44.29 -9.62 1.54
CA THR A 477 44.38 -10.84 0.72
C THR A 477 45.27 -10.66 -0.50
N ARG A 478 45.24 -9.48 -1.14
CA ARG A 478 46.18 -9.15 -2.22
C ARG A 478 47.62 -9.06 -1.71
N GLU A 479 47.82 -8.50 -0.53
CA GLU A 479 49.14 -8.46 0.11
C GLU A 479 49.67 -9.88 0.39
N LEU A 480 48.84 -10.73 0.99
CA LEU A 480 49.18 -12.15 1.23
C LEU A 480 49.51 -12.88 -0.07
N GLN A 481 48.74 -12.65 -1.13
CA GLN A 481 49.00 -13.23 -2.45
C GLN A 481 50.40 -12.86 -2.95
N GLN A 482 50.73 -11.56 -2.95
CA GLN A 482 52.03 -11.07 -3.43
C GLN A 482 53.20 -11.64 -2.61
N LEU A 483 53.04 -11.71 -1.29
CA LEU A 483 54.05 -12.26 -0.38
C LEU A 483 54.31 -13.74 -0.64
N ILE A 484 53.25 -14.52 -0.87
CA ILE A 484 53.36 -15.96 -1.16
C ILE A 484 53.97 -16.20 -2.55
N GLU A 485 53.52 -15.49 -3.57
CA GLU A 485 54.06 -15.58 -4.93
C GLU A 485 55.55 -15.25 -4.97
N ALA A 486 55.95 -14.18 -4.27
CA ALA A 486 57.35 -13.78 -4.16
C ALA A 486 58.21 -14.82 -3.42
N ASP A 487 57.71 -15.43 -2.35
CA ASP A 487 58.44 -16.47 -1.61
C ASP A 487 58.64 -17.74 -2.45
N ILE A 488 57.58 -18.22 -3.10
CA ILE A 488 57.65 -19.38 -3.99
C ILE A 488 58.57 -19.06 -5.17
N SER A 489 58.45 -17.88 -5.79
CA SER A 489 59.29 -17.48 -6.93
C SER A 489 60.79 -17.56 -6.61
N LYS A 490 61.20 -17.05 -5.44
CA LYS A 490 62.59 -17.13 -4.96
C LYS A 490 63.10 -18.57 -4.87
N ARG A 491 62.26 -19.50 -4.40
CA ARG A 491 62.59 -20.93 -4.28
C ARG A 491 62.76 -21.63 -5.64
N TYR A 492 62.21 -21.03 -6.71
CA TYR A 492 62.25 -21.56 -8.07
C TYR A 492 63.06 -20.67 -9.03
N HIS A 493 64.19 -20.12 -8.57
CA HIS A 493 65.10 -19.31 -9.40
C HIS A 493 64.44 -18.08 -10.02
N ASN A 494 63.56 -17.41 -9.27
CA ASN A 494 62.81 -16.22 -9.71
C ASN A 494 61.88 -16.45 -10.91
N ARG A 495 61.37 -17.69 -11.04
CA ARG A 495 60.30 -17.98 -12.02
C ARG A 495 59.01 -17.24 -11.64
N PRO A 496 58.22 -16.77 -12.61
CA PRO A 496 56.93 -16.15 -12.32
C PRO A 496 55.98 -17.18 -11.69
N VAL A 497 55.30 -16.80 -10.61
CA VAL A 497 54.32 -17.64 -9.89
C VAL A 497 53.00 -16.88 -9.87
N ASN A 498 51.91 -17.54 -10.24
CA ASN A 498 50.57 -16.95 -10.20
C ASN A 498 49.65 -17.80 -9.31
N LEU A 499 49.06 -17.18 -8.30
CA LEU A 499 47.99 -17.78 -7.51
C LEU A 499 46.64 -17.50 -8.19
N MET A 500 46.06 -18.56 -8.74
CA MET A 500 44.81 -18.49 -9.47
C MET A 500 43.61 -18.56 -8.52
N GLY A 501 42.59 -17.76 -8.79
CA GLY A 501 41.33 -17.75 -8.05
C GLY A 501 41.30 -16.87 -6.79
N VAL A 502 42.24 -15.94 -6.63
CA VAL A 502 42.26 -14.97 -5.52
C VAL A 502 41.26 -13.84 -5.78
N ASN A 503 39.97 -14.10 -5.59
CA ASN A 503 38.90 -13.09 -5.75
C ASN A 503 38.02 -13.01 -4.51
N ILE A 504 38.09 -11.88 -3.80
CA ILE A 504 37.30 -11.56 -2.59
C ILE A 504 36.10 -10.69 -2.88
#